data_AF-A0A9Q9E2Z7-F1
#
_entry.id   AF-A0A9Q9E2Z7-F1
#
_cell.length_a   1.000
_cell.length_b   1.000
_cell.length_c   1.000
_cell.angle_alpha   90.00
_cell.angle_beta   90.00
_cell.angle_gamma   90.00
#
_symmetry.space_group_name_H-M   'P 1'
#
loop_
_entity.id
_entity.type
_entity.pdbx_description
1 polymer ?
#
loop_
_entity_poly.entity_id
_entity_poly.type
_entity_poly.pdbx_seq_one_letter_code
_entity_poly.pdbx_strand_id
1 'polypeptide(L)'
;MNKQQTAAALIEGFLHQKHITPTAIVDLARAYQGQYSQLPDYATTQKCLSKLFHNPVVWQPALLVIEMEHAASNFPTVLAAVPKEELWQPQLLQIAGVNGTIGISNYFEIKLNQQTLIHRYLSTPHPLVLALSAALSGQLAQWDS
;
A
#
# COMPACT_ATOMS: atom_id res chain seq x y z
N MET A 1 -0.35 -19.03 -17.30
CA MET A 1 -0.45 -17.71 -16.66
C MET A 1 0.79 -17.50 -15.79
N ASN A 2 1.49 -16.36 -15.89
CA ASN A 2 2.68 -16.08 -15.08
C ASN A 2 2.27 -15.80 -13.63
N LYS A 3 2.96 -16.39 -12.63
CA LYS A 3 2.67 -16.22 -11.19
C LYS A 3 2.54 -14.74 -10.78
N GLN A 4 3.32 -13.85 -11.39
CA GLN A 4 3.28 -12.41 -11.12
C GLN A 4 1.97 -11.75 -11.60
N GLN A 5 1.48 -12.14 -12.78
CA GLN A 5 0.22 -11.61 -13.33
C GLN A 5 -0.97 -12.05 -12.47
N THR A 6 -0.93 -13.28 -11.96
CA THR A 6 -1.94 -13.78 -11.02
C THR A 6 -1.93 -12.99 -9.71
N ALA A 7 -0.76 -12.68 -9.16
CA ALA A 7 -0.65 -11.96 -7.90
C ALA A 7 -1.17 -10.51 -7.98
N ALA A 8 -0.81 -9.79 -9.05
CA ALA A 8 -1.31 -8.44 -9.28
C ALA A 8 -2.85 -8.41 -9.40
N ALA A 9 -3.43 -9.35 -10.16
CA ALA A 9 -4.88 -9.47 -10.29
C ALA A 9 -5.59 -9.78 -8.96
N LEU A 10 -4.97 -10.58 -8.08
CA LEU A 10 -5.51 -10.87 -6.75
C LEU A 10 -5.50 -9.63 -5.84
N ILE A 11 -4.42 -8.84 -5.87
CA ILE A 11 -4.34 -7.57 -5.13
C ILE A 11 -5.42 -6.60 -5.63
N GLU A 12 -5.55 -6.43 -6.94
CA GLU A 12 -6.58 -5.58 -7.54
C GLU A 12 -8.00 -6.06 -7.20
N GLY A 13 -8.24 -7.39 -7.27
CA GLY A 13 -9.50 -8.00 -6.87
C GLY A 13 -9.84 -7.75 -5.39
N PHE A 14 -8.86 -7.85 -4.51
CA PHE A 14 -9.02 -7.52 -3.09
C PHE A 14 -9.34 -6.04 -2.87
N LEU A 15 -8.60 -5.13 -3.52
CA LEU A 15 -8.88 -3.69 -3.43
C LEU A 15 -10.30 -3.37 -3.88
N HIS A 16 -10.75 -3.98 -4.97
CA HIS A 16 -12.12 -3.85 -5.45
C HIS A 16 -13.17 -4.33 -4.43
N GLN A 17 -12.94 -5.47 -3.77
CA GLN A 17 -13.80 -5.96 -2.68
C GLN A 17 -13.87 -5.00 -1.48
N LYS A 18 -12.80 -4.24 -1.24
CA LYS A 18 -12.75 -3.20 -0.20
C LYS A 18 -13.30 -1.86 -0.68
N HIS A 19 -13.82 -1.77 -1.90
CA HIS A 19 -14.24 -0.52 -2.55
C HIS A 19 -13.12 0.52 -2.67
N ILE A 20 -11.88 0.05 -2.86
CA ILE A 20 -10.70 0.88 -3.02
C ILE A 20 -10.22 0.76 -4.46
N THR A 21 -10.05 1.90 -5.13
CA THR A 21 -9.50 1.93 -6.48
C THR A 21 -7.97 2.03 -6.43
N PRO A 22 -7.25 1.47 -7.41
CA PRO A 22 -5.81 1.73 -7.54
C PRO A 22 -5.48 3.21 -7.70
N THR A 23 -6.41 4.03 -8.21
CA THR A 23 -6.23 5.48 -8.29
C THR A 23 -6.10 6.12 -6.92
N ALA A 24 -6.82 5.65 -5.90
CA ALA A 24 -6.71 6.19 -4.54
C ALA A 24 -5.30 6.01 -3.95
N ILE A 25 -4.59 4.94 -4.30
CA ILE A 25 -3.19 4.72 -3.92
C ILE A 25 -2.29 5.77 -4.60
N VAL A 26 -2.49 6.00 -5.90
CA VAL A 26 -1.75 7.00 -6.68
C VAL A 26 -1.99 8.40 -6.14
N ASP A 27 -3.26 8.75 -5.92
CA ASP A 27 -3.66 10.06 -5.42
C ASP A 27 -3.08 10.33 -4.04
N LEU A 28 -3.18 9.38 -3.11
CA LEU A 28 -2.61 9.51 -1.77
C LEU A 28 -1.07 9.67 -1.81
N ALA A 29 -0.39 8.83 -2.60
CA ALA A 29 1.07 8.90 -2.74
C ALA A 29 1.55 10.23 -3.31
N ARG A 30 0.88 10.73 -4.37
CA ARG A 30 1.19 12.01 -4.99
C ARG A 30 0.85 13.19 -4.08
N ALA A 31 -0.31 13.15 -3.42
CA ALA A 31 -0.73 14.24 -2.55
C ALA A 31 0.17 14.37 -1.30
N TYR A 32 0.74 13.27 -0.83
CA TYR A 32 1.78 13.31 0.21
C TYR A 32 3.12 13.79 -0.38
N GLN A 33 3.67 13.11 -1.39
CA GLN A 33 5.01 13.42 -1.89
C GLN A 33 5.11 14.81 -2.54
N GLY A 34 4.02 15.28 -3.15
CA GLY A 34 3.93 16.61 -3.79
C GLY A 34 4.01 17.78 -2.81
N GLN A 35 3.99 17.52 -1.50
CA GLN A 35 4.30 18.52 -0.47
C GLN A 35 5.81 18.81 -0.39
N TYR A 36 6.64 17.90 -0.88
CA TYR A 36 8.10 17.92 -0.68
C TYR A 36 8.90 18.05 -1.99
N SER A 37 8.41 17.51 -3.10
CA SER A 37 9.17 17.44 -4.35
C SER A 37 8.29 17.64 -5.59
N GLN A 38 8.93 18.00 -6.71
CA GLN A 38 8.25 17.91 -8.00
C GLN A 38 7.94 16.45 -8.34
N LEU A 39 6.81 16.21 -8.99
CA LEU A 39 6.35 14.87 -9.32
C LEU A 39 6.31 14.66 -10.83
N PRO A 40 6.58 13.43 -11.32
CA PRO A 40 6.27 13.07 -12.69
C PRO A 40 4.77 13.22 -12.98
N ASP A 41 4.37 13.10 -14.25
CA ASP A 41 2.95 13.12 -14.60
C ASP A 41 2.17 11.92 -13.98
N TYR A 42 0.85 12.05 -13.97
CA TYR A 42 -0.03 11.07 -13.34
C TYR A 42 0.06 9.68 -14.01
N ALA A 43 0.14 9.64 -15.35
CA ALA A 43 0.25 8.40 -16.11
C ALA A 43 1.54 7.63 -15.79
N THR A 44 2.63 8.36 -15.56
CA THR A 44 3.91 7.81 -15.13
C THR A 44 3.80 7.25 -13.72
N THR A 45 3.15 7.96 -12.80
CA THR A 45 2.90 7.42 -11.45
C THR A 45 2.05 6.15 -11.47
N GLN A 46 1.01 6.08 -12.31
CA GLN A 46 0.20 4.87 -12.48
C GLN A 46 1.03 3.68 -12.99
N LYS A 47 1.96 3.92 -13.93
CA LYS A 47 2.91 2.90 -14.38
C LYS A 47 3.82 2.43 -13.25
N CYS A 48 4.26 3.31 -12.36
CA CYS A 48 5.03 2.93 -11.16
C CYS A 48 4.21 2.05 -10.21
N LEU A 49 2.93 2.37 -9.97
CA LEU A 49 2.05 1.52 -9.17
C LEU A 49 1.88 0.13 -9.79
N SER A 50 1.66 0.07 -11.11
CA SER A 50 1.58 -1.21 -11.81
C SER A 50 2.87 -2.03 -11.64
N LYS A 51 4.05 -1.40 -11.74
CA LYS A 51 5.34 -2.07 -11.46
C LYS A 51 5.45 -2.56 -10.01
N LEU A 52 4.95 -1.79 -9.04
CA LEU A 52 4.93 -2.21 -7.63
C LEU A 52 4.13 -3.51 -7.45
N PHE A 53 2.95 -3.64 -8.07
CA PHE A 53 2.16 -4.88 -8.00
C PHE A 53 2.84 -6.10 -8.61
N HIS A 54 3.80 -5.89 -9.51
CA HIS A 54 4.58 -6.99 -10.11
C HIS A 54 5.91 -7.25 -9.37
N ASN A 55 6.27 -6.43 -8.38
CA ASN A 55 7.49 -6.61 -7.59
C ASN A 55 7.28 -7.72 -6.53
N PRO A 56 8.09 -8.79 -6.51
CA PRO A 56 7.96 -9.88 -5.52
C PRO A 56 8.08 -9.44 -4.08
N VAL A 57 8.87 -8.39 -3.80
CA VAL A 57 9.00 -7.80 -2.46
C VAL A 57 7.69 -7.13 -2.01
N VAL A 58 6.79 -6.82 -2.93
CA VAL A 58 5.48 -6.21 -2.65
C VAL A 58 4.36 -7.24 -2.71
N TRP A 59 4.25 -8.00 -3.80
CA TRP A 59 3.07 -8.85 -3.98
C TRP A 59 3.05 -10.04 -3.03
N GLN A 60 4.20 -10.59 -2.63
CA GLN A 60 4.25 -11.68 -1.64
C GLN A 60 3.70 -11.25 -0.28
N PRO A 61 4.22 -10.18 0.37
CA PRO A 61 3.65 -9.71 1.63
C PRO A 61 2.23 -9.19 1.48
N ALA A 62 1.86 -8.59 0.34
CA ALA A 62 0.48 -8.14 0.11
C ALA A 62 -0.51 -9.31 0.13
N LEU A 63 -0.19 -10.43 -0.54
CA LEU A 63 -1.02 -11.64 -0.49
C LEU A 63 -1.12 -12.21 0.92
N LEU A 64 -0.03 -12.18 1.70
CA LEU A 64 -0.09 -12.61 3.11
C LEU A 64 -1.04 -11.74 3.93
N VAL A 65 -0.99 -10.42 3.78
CA VAL A 65 -1.94 -9.50 4.46
C VAL A 65 -3.38 -9.84 4.08
N ILE A 66 -3.65 -10.07 2.79
CA ILE A 66 -4.98 -10.43 2.29
C ILE A 66 -5.48 -11.74 2.90
N GLU A 67 -4.65 -12.79 2.89
CA GLU A 67 -4.99 -14.10 3.45
C GLU A 67 -5.17 -14.04 4.97
N MET A 68 -4.33 -13.27 5.68
CA MET A 68 -4.47 -13.07 7.13
C MET A 68 -5.76 -12.33 7.48
N GLU A 69 -6.19 -11.38 6.66
CA GLU A 69 -7.46 -10.70 6.85
C GLU A 69 -8.67 -11.62 6.59
N HIS A 70 -8.58 -12.46 5.56
CA HIS A 70 -9.59 -13.49 5.31
C HIS A 70 -9.66 -14.49 6.48
N ALA A 71 -8.51 -14.97 6.94
CA ALA A 71 -8.40 -15.87 8.09
C ALA A 71 -8.94 -15.24 9.38
N ALA A 72 -8.65 -13.97 9.65
CA ALA A 72 -9.17 -13.25 10.82
C ALA A 72 -10.71 -13.14 10.82
N SER A 73 -11.33 -13.13 9.63
CA SER A 73 -12.78 -13.10 9.48
C SER A 73 -13.42 -14.47 9.73
N ASN A 74 -12.71 -15.56 9.41
CA ASN A 74 -13.21 -16.93 9.53
C ASN A 74 -12.83 -17.62 10.85
N PHE A 75 -11.71 -17.21 11.47
CA PHE A 75 -11.17 -17.78 12.70
C PHE A 75 -10.96 -16.68 13.77
N PRO A 76 -12.03 -15.98 14.17
CA PRO A 76 -11.92 -14.81 15.04
C PRO A 76 -11.29 -15.16 16.39
N THR A 77 -11.51 -16.35 16.96
CA THR A 77 -11.06 -16.67 18.32
C THR A 77 -9.54 -16.82 18.48
N VAL A 78 -8.80 -17.22 17.44
CA VAL A 78 -7.34 -17.37 17.50
C VAL A 78 -6.63 -16.05 17.17
N LEU A 79 -7.16 -15.30 16.21
CA LEU A 79 -6.54 -14.07 15.71
C LEU A 79 -7.08 -12.79 16.38
N ALA A 80 -8.23 -12.84 17.07
CA ALA A 80 -8.77 -11.65 17.77
C ALA A 80 -7.97 -11.26 19.01
N ALA A 81 -7.13 -12.16 19.55
CA ALA A 81 -6.28 -11.84 20.69
C ALA A 81 -5.10 -10.92 20.33
N VAL A 82 -4.75 -10.81 19.05
CA VAL A 82 -3.66 -9.96 18.57
C VAL A 82 -4.25 -8.80 17.77
N PRO A 83 -3.86 -7.54 18.06
CA PRO A 83 -4.27 -6.41 17.25
C PRO A 83 -3.91 -6.65 15.77
N LYS A 84 -4.87 -6.43 14.86
CA LYS A 84 -4.66 -6.63 13.41
C LYS A 84 -3.43 -5.90 12.89
N GLU A 85 -3.15 -4.72 13.44
CA GLU A 85 -1.96 -3.96 13.08
C GLU A 85 -0.69 -4.72 13.42
N GLU A 86 -0.57 -5.33 14.61
CA GLU A 86 0.61 -6.12 15.00
C GLU A 86 0.79 -7.38 14.16
N LEU A 87 -0.32 -7.99 13.73
CA LEU A 87 -0.30 -9.17 12.86
C LEU A 87 0.27 -8.86 11.48
N TRP A 88 -0.08 -7.70 10.92
CA TRP A 88 0.24 -7.36 9.52
C TRP A 88 1.46 -6.46 9.38
N GLN A 89 1.90 -5.82 10.47
CA GLN A 89 2.91 -4.77 10.42
C GLN A 89 4.24 -5.19 9.76
N PRO A 90 4.81 -6.38 10.00
CA PRO A 90 6.03 -6.80 9.31
C PRO A 90 5.88 -6.79 7.78
N GLN A 91 4.75 -7.29 7.27
CA GLN A 91 4.44 -7.32 5.84
C GLN A 91 4.21 -5.91 5.29
N LEU A 92 3.49 -5.07 6.03
CA LEU A 92 3.23 -3.67 5.64
C LEU A 92 4.52 -2.85 5.56
N LEU A 93 5.45 -3.05 6.51
CA LEU A 93 6.77 -2.40 6.49
C LEU A 93 7.65 -2.92 5.35
N GLN A 94 7.58 -4.21 5.03
CA GLN A 94 8.28 -4.77 3.88
C GLN A 94 7.78 -4.16 2.56
N ILE A 95 6.46 -3.98 2.42
CA ILE A 95 5.85 -3.31 1.26
C ILE A 95 6.31 -1.85 1.19
N ALA A 96 6.12 -1.09 2.27
CA ALA A 96 6.48 0.32 2.33
C ALA A 96 7.97 0.55 2.06
N GLY A 97 8.82 -0.35 2.56
CA GLY A 97 10.28 -0.29 2.44
C GLY A 97 10.87 -0.84 1.14
N VAL A 98 10.06 -1.22 0.15
CA VAL A 98 10.58 -1.81 -1.11
C VAL A 98 11.61 -0.93 -1.81
N ASN A 99 11.49 0.40 -1.68
CA ASN A 99 12.43 1.38 -2.26
C ASN A 99 13.38 1.99 -1.21
N GLY A 100 13.51 1.37 -0.04
CA GLY A 100 14.36 1.85 1.06
C GLY A 100 13.58 2.51 2.21
N THR A 101 14.31 3.07 3.16
CA THR A 101 13.77 3.56 4.45
C THR A 101 12.89 4.79 4.34
N ILE A 102 12.97 5.54 3.25
CA ILE A 102 12.08 6.68 2.96
C ILE A 102 10.62 6.21 2.93
N GLY A 103 10.32 5.10 2.25
CA GLY A 103 8.97 4.58 2.18
C GLY A 103 8.44 4.11 3.54
N ILE A 104 9.29 3.56 4.40
CA ILE A 104 8.92 3.22 5.79
C ILE A 104 8.57 4.47 6.59
N SER A 105 9.38 5.51 6.48
CA SER A 105 9.13 6.79 7.16
C SER A 105 7.83 7.41 6.68
N ASN A 106 7.58 7.41 5.36
CA ASN A 106 6.35 7.90 4.75
C ASN A 106 5.12 7.10 5.21
N TYR A 107 5.25 5.79 5.41
CA TYR A 107 4.14 4.98 5.92
C TYR A 107 3.70 5.43 7.31
N PHE A 108 4.63 5.63 8.23
CA PHE A 108 4.30 6.12 9.57
C PHE A 108 3.79 7.55 9.55
N GLU A 109 4.40 8.43 8.76
CA GLU A 109 3.92 9.80 8.64
C GLU A 109 2.50 9.89 8.08
N ILE A 110 2.23 9.17 7.00
CA ILE A 110 0.89 9.11 6.42
C ILE A 110 -0.10 8.55 7.46
N LYS A 111 0.21 7.41 8.08
CA LYS A 111 -0.66 6.73 9.03
C LYS A 111 -0.97 7.58 10.27
N LEU A 112 0.03 8.26 10.83
CA LEU A 112 -0.09 8.92 12.13
C LEU A 112 -0.50 10.39 12.00
N ASN A 113 -0.03 11.09 10.97
CA ASN A 113 -0.11 12.55 10.91
C ASN A 113 -0.93 13.08 9.72
N GLN A 114 -1.28 12.24 8.75
CA GLN A 114 -1.98 12.68 7.52
C GLN A 114 -3.46 12.24 7.45
N GLN A 115 -4.18 12.27 8.58
CA GLN A 115 -5.59 11.84 8.64
C GLN A 115 -6.49 12.57 7.64
N THR A 116 -6.33 13.89 7.50
CA THR A 116 -7.09 14.69 6.51
C THR A 116 -6.81 14.26 5.07
N LEU A 117 -5.56 13.85 4.78
CA LEU A 117 -5.17 13.36 3.47
C LEU A 117 -5.79 11.98 3.20
N ILE A 118 -5.72 11.08 4.18
CA ILE A 118 -6.31 9.74 4.12
C ILE A 118 -7.80 9.83 3.84
N HIS A 119 -8.55 10.61 4.63
CA HIS A 119 -10.01 10.74 4.48
C HIS A 119 -10.44 11.42 3.18
N ARG A 120 -9.55 12.19 2.53
CA ARG A 120 -9.83 12.78 1.21
C ARG A 120 -9.90 11.72 0.11
N TYR A 121 -9.08 10.67 0.20
CA TYR A 121 -8.92 9.69 -0.88
C TYR A 121 -9.46 8.30 -0.53
N LEU A 122 -9.66 8.00 0.75
CA LEU A 122 -10.14 6.72 1.24
C LEU A 122 -11.35 6.93 2.15
N SER A 123 -12.50 6.37 1.75
CA SER A 123 -13.70 6.31 2.59
C SER A 123 -13.45 5.48 3.86
N THR A 124 -12.68 4.40 3.73
CA THR A 124 -12.25 3.55 4.83
C THR A 124 -10.73 3.37 4.73
N PRO A 125 -9.94 3.89 5.70
CA PRO A 125 -8.50 3.69 5.72
C PRO A 125 -8.14 2.20 5.77
N HIS A 126 -7.22 1.77 4.91
CA HIS A 126 -6.79 0.38 4.86
C HIS A 126 -5.26 0.29 4.97
N PRO A 127 -4.68 -0.47 5.94
CA PRO A 127 -3.24 -0.50 6.16
C PRO A 127 -2.43 -0.89 4.92
N LEU A 128 -2.89 -1.89 4.15
CA LEU A 128 -2.25 -2.28 2.88
C LEU A 128 -2.17 -1.11 1.88
N VAL A 129 -3.22 -0.30 1.79
CA VAL A 129 -3.30 0.84 0.87
C VAL A 129 -2.36 1.95 1.31
N LEU A 130 -2.27 2.20 2.62
CA LEU A 130 -1.30 3.13 3.18
C LEU A 130 0.15 2.68 2.90
N ALA A 131 0.44 1.38 3.07
CA ALA A 131 1.77 0.83 2.78
C ALA A 131 2.13 0.92 1.29
N LEU A 132 1.20 0.60 0.39
CA LEU A 132 1.38 0.75 -1.05
C LEU A 132 1.56 2.21 -1.47
N SER A 133 0.80 3.13 -0.87
CA SER A 133 0.91 4.57 -1.12
C SER A 133 2.25 5.11 -0.65
N ALA A 134 2.73 4.65 0.51
CA ALA A 134 4.04 5.00 1.05
C ALA A 134 5.20 4.44 0.21
N ALA A 135 5.09 3.19 -0.26
CA ALA A 135 6.05 2.58 -1.18
C ALA A 135 6.17 3.39 -2.49
N LEU A 136 5.02 3.78 -3.05
CA LEU A 136 4.96 4.60 -4.25
C LEU A 136 5.50 6.01 -4.00
N SER A 137 5.14 6.65 -2.90
CA SER A 137 5.69 7.95 -2.50
C SER A 137 7.21 7.89 -2.32
N GLY A 138 7.75 6.82 -1.72
CA GLY A 138 9.20 6.63 -1.59
C GLY A 138 9.90 6.50 -2.94
N GLN A 139 9.25 5.86 -3.92
CA GLN A 139 9.75 5.85 -5.30
C GLN A 139 9.71 7.24 -5.95
N LEU A 140 8.65 8.00 -5.71
CA LEU A 140 8.49 9.35 -6.25
C LEU A 140 9.52 10.32 -5.65
N ALA A 141 9.90 10.16 -4.37
CA ALA A 141 10.95 10.96 -3.74
C ALA A 141 12.31 10.81 -4.44
N GLN A 142 12.61 9.62 -4.97
CA GLN A 142 13.85 9.34 -5.70
C GLN A 142 13.84 9.89 -7.13
N TRP A 143 12.70 10.38 -7.63
CA TRP A 143 12.58 10.93 -8.98
C TRP A 143 13.21 12.32 -9.11
N ASP A 144 13.26 13.06 -8.00
CA ASP A 144 13.83 14.41 -7.91
C ASP A 144 15.31 14.39 -7.48
N SER A 145 15.90 13.18 -7.31
CA SER A 145 17.28 12.97 -6.85
C SER A 145 18.27 12.74 -7.99
#